data_AF-A0A851SLF4-F1
#
_entry.id   AF-A0A851SLF4-F1
#
_cell.length_a   1.000
_cell.length_b   1.000
_cell.length_c   1.000
_cell.angle_alpha   90.00
_cell.angle_beta   90.00
_cell.angle_gamma   90.00
#
_symmetry.space_group_name_H-M   'P 1'
#
loop_
_entity.id
_entity.type
_entity.pdbx_description
1 polymer ?
#
loop_
_entity_poly.entity_id
_entity_poly.type
_entity_poly.pdbx_seq_one_letter_code
_entity_poly.pdbx_strand_id
1 'polypeptide(L)'
;MGGHFDPNFMAVSLPEDRLGVDDLAELDLLLRQRPSGAMPSEIKGLEFYDGLQPGKKHRLSKKLRRKLQMWLWSQTFCPVLYTWNDLGSRFWPRYVKVGSCYSKRSCSVPEGMVCKPAKSVHLTILRWRCQRRGGQRCTWIPIQYPIISECKCSC
;
A
#
# COMPACT_ATOMS: atom_id res chain seq x y z
N MET A 1 -23.33 4.07 13.64
CA MET A 1 -21.95 4.12 13.14
C MET A 1 -20.96 4.78 14.11
N GLY A 2 -21.40 5.64 15.04
CA GLY A 2 -20.63 6.00 16.25
C GLY A 2 -19.14 6.31 16.00
N GLY A 3 -18.27 5.81 16.89
CA GLY A 3 -16.81 5.98 16.79
C GLY A 3 -16.10 5.14 15.73
N HIS A 4 -16.82 4.42 14.87
CA HIS A 4 -16.21 3.63 13.79
C HIS A 4 -16.06 4.40 12.47
N PHE A 5 -16.65 5.59 12.37
CA PHE A 5 -16.51 6.42 11.20
C PHE A 5 -15.12 7.08 11.20
N ASP A 6 -14.32 6.80 10.17
CA ASP A 6 -13.01 7.40 9.97
C ASP A 6 -13.02 8.30 8.73
N PRO A 7 -12.96 9.64 8.87
CA PRO A 7 -13.00 10.57 7.74
C PRO A 7 -11.79 10.46 6.79
N ASN A 8 -10.69 9.83 7.21
CA ASN A 8 -9.53 9.61 6.35
C ASN A 8 -9.76 8.45 5.38
N PHE A 9 -10.64 7.51 5.74
CA PHE A 9 -10.90 6.28 4.99
C PHE A 9 -12.35 6.10 4.56
N MET A 10 -13.28 6.96 4.98
CA MET A 10 -14.70 6.87 4.69
C MET A 10 -15.28 8.22 4.30
N ALA A 11 -16.19 8.22 3.33
CA ALA A 11 -16.91 9.40 2.91
C ALA A 11 -18.34 9.07 2.45
N VAL A 12 -19.27 9.99 2.72
CA VAL A 12 -20.66 9.89 2.25
C VAL A 12 -20.77 10.33 0.78
N SER A 13 -20.00 11.34 0.40
CA SER A 13 -19.84 11.86 -0.97
C SER A 13 -18.36 12.11 -1.29
N LEU A 14 -17.98 11.92 -2.55
CA LEU A 14 -16.65 12.30 -3.05
C LEU A 14 -16.70 13.72 -3.63
N PRO A 15 -15.82 14.65 -3.20
CA PRO A 15 -15.56 15.88 -3.93
C PRO A 15 -14.95 15.56 -5.30
N GLU A 16 -15.28 16.36 -6.32
CA GLU A 16 -14.77 16.20 -7.69
C GLU A 16 -13.22 16.22 -7.73
N ASP A 17 -12.58 17.01 -6.86
CA ASP A 17 -11.11 17.08 -6.70
C ASP A 17 -10.45 15.79 -6.16
N ARG A 18 -11.24 14.82 -5.69
CA ARG A 18 -10.75 13.51 -5.19
C ARG A 18 -10.94 12.38 -6.20
N LEU A 19 -11.41 12.70 -7.41
CA LEU A 19 -11.50 11.76 -8.52
C LEU A 19 -10.11 11.54 -9.13
N GLY A 20 -9.37 10.60 -8.53
CA GLY A 20 -8.23 9.97 -9.17
C GLY A 20 -6.92 10.77 -9.17
N VAL A 21 -5.83 10.10 -8.79
CA VAL A 21 -4.54 10.41 -9.39
C VAL A 21 -4.57 9.64 -10.71
N ASP A 22 -4.71 10.35 -11.83
CA ASP A 22 -4.92 9.73 -13.15
C ASP A 22 -3.74 8.82 -13.57
N ASP A 23 -2.56 8.98 -12.95
CA ASP A 23 -1.42 8.10 -13.16
C ASP A 23 -0.91 7.44 -11.87
N LEU A 24 -1.41 6.23 -11.59
CA LEU A 24 -0.92 5.37 -10.51
C LEU A 24 0.56 4.98 -10.68
N ALA A 25 1.09 4.96 -11.91
CA ALA A 25 2.50 4.66 -12.17
C ALA A 25 3.39 5.83 -11.76
N GLU A 26 3.00 7.06 -12.09
CA GLU A 26 3.69 8.28 -11.63
C GLU A 26 3.67 8.37 -10.10
N LEU A 27 2.52 8.10 -9.48
CA LEU A 27 2.41 8.10 -8.02
C LEU A 27 3.31 7.05 -7.36
N ASP A 28 3.39 5.83 -7.90
CA ASP A 28 4.34 4.79 -7.44
C ASP A 28 5.78 5.30 -7.48
N LEU A 29 6.17 5.92 -8.60
CA LEU A 29 7.52 6.47 -8.78
C LEU A 29 7.84 7.57 -7.75
N LEU A 30 6.92 8.51 -7.55
CA LEU A 30 7.10 9.61 -6.59
C LEU A 30 7.23 9.09 -5.15
N LEU A 31 6.39 8.14 -4.76
CA LEU A 31 6.42 7.56 -3.41
C LEU A 31 7.69 6.73 -3.16
N ARG A 32 8.22 6.06 -4.19
CA ARG A 32 9.50 5.34 -4.10
C ARG A 32 10.71 6.25 -4.04
N GLN A 33 10.65 7.46 -4.59
CA GLN A 33 11.75 8.43 -4.43
C GLN A 33 11.91 8.88 -2.97
N ARG A 34 10.83 8.82 -2.18
CA ARG A 34 10.83 9.13 -0.75
C ARG A 34 10.15 8.01 0.05
N PRO A 35 10.81 6.85 0.18
CA PRO A 35 10.25 5.71 0.93
C PRO A 35 9.88 6.14 2.34
N SER A 36 8.66 5.80 2.76
CA SER A 36 8.21 6.05 4.12
C SER A 36 8.68 4.95 5.08
N GLY A 37 8.75 5.29 6.36
CA GLY A 37 9.20 4.36 7.41
C GLY A 37 10.73 4.25 7.52
N ALA A 38 11.19 3.24 8.25
CA ALA A 38 12.62 2.98 8.43
C ALA A 38 13.15 2.08 7.30
N MET A 39 14.40 2.32 6.90
CA MET A 39 15.09 1.46 5.95
C MET A 39 15.14 0.02 6.51
N PRO A 40 14.76 -0.99 5.70
CA PRO A 40 14.83 -2.40 6.11
C PRO A 40 16.22 -2.77 6.60
N SER A 41 16.26 -3.60 7.65
CA SER A 41 17.51 -3.98 8.32
C SER A 41 18.47 -4.72 7.37
N GLU A 42 17.88 -5.47 6.44
CA GLU A 42 18.55 -6.24 5.39
C GLU A 42 19.31 -5.31 4.45
N ILE A 43 18.77 -4.12 4.16
CA ILE A 43 19.41 -3.11 3.29
C ILE A 43 20.40 -2.27 4.09
N LYS A 44 20.00 -1.83 5.29
CA LYS A 44 20.84 -1.01 6.17
C LYS A 44 22.13 -1.74 6.57
N GLY A 45 22.05 -3.06 6.74
CA GLY A 45 23.16 -3.94 7.06
C GLY A 45 24.12 -4.24 5.90
N LEU A 46 23.75 -3.92 4.64
CA LEU A 46 24.60 -4.24 3.49
C LEU A 46 25.95 -3.51 3.58
N GLU A 47 27.02 -4.29 3.62
CA GLU A 47 28.39 -3.86 3.41
C GLU A 47 28.78 -4.31 2.00
N PHE A 48 28.93 -3.34 1.09
CA PHE A 48 29.40 -3.64 -0.27
C PHE A 48 30.91 -3.84 -0.23
N TYR A 49 31.34 -5.09 -0.33
CA TYR A 49 32.74 -5.45 -0.50
C TYR A 49 33.04 -5.53 -1.98
N ASP A 50 34.11 -4.86 -2.39
CA ASP A 50 34.62 -4.99 -3.74
C ASP A 50 35.39 -6.30 -3.86
N GLY A 51 34.95 -7.16 -4.78
CA GLY A 51 35.53 -8.49 -5.04
C GLY A 51 36.66 -8.47 -6.06
N LEU A 52 37.18 -7.29 -6.40
CA LEU A 52 38.10 -7.14 -7.54
C LEU A 52 39.44 -7.87 -7.41
N GLN A 53 39.89 -8.29 -6.21
CA GLN A 53 41.07 -9.16 -6.06
C GLN A 53 41.01 -10.07 -4.81
N PRO A 54 41.49 -11.34 -4.88
CA PRO A 54 41.71 -12.16 -3.70
C PRO A 54 42.75 -11.48 -2.79
N GLY A 55 42.34 -11.06 -1.60
CA GLY A 55 43.23 -10.52 -0.57
C GLY A 55 43.12 -9.02 -0.26
N LYS A 56 42.37 -8.23 -1.06
CA LYS A 56 42.08 -6.82 -0.73
C LYS A 56 40.58 -6.57 -0.70
N LYS A 57 39.98 -6.66 0.50
CA LYS A 57 38.59 -6.26 0.75
C LYS A 57 38.49 -4.73 0.70
N HIS A 58 38.45 -4.15 -0.49
CA HIS A 58 38.26 -2.71 -0.60
C HIS A 58 36.80 -2.38 -0.27
N ARG A 59 36.58 -1.59 0.79
CA ARG A 59 35.25 -1.14 1.20
C ARG A 59 34.86 0.06 0.35
N LEU A 60 33.64 0.05 -0.18
CA LEU A 60 33.10 1.26 -0.82
C LEU A 60 33.15 2.44 0.16
N SER A 61 33.32 3.65 -0.39
CA SER A 61 33.24 4.86 0.42
C SER A 61 31.90 4.93 1.15
N LYS A 62 31.90 5.47 2.38
CA LYS A 62 30.67 5.61 3.19
C LYS A 62 29.55 6.32 2.42
N LYS A 63 29.90 7.32 1.60
CA LYS A 63 28.98 8.08 0.75
C LYS A 63 28.35 7.22 -0.34
N LEU A 64 29.17 6.43 -1.06
CA LEU A 64 28.67 5.55 -2.11
C LEU A 64 27.82 4.42 -1.55
N ARG A 65 28.26 3.81 -0.44
CA ARG A 65 27.47 2.80 0.28
C ARG A 65 26.08 3.32 0.64
N ARG A 66 25.99 4.51 1.25
CA ARG A 66 24.70 5.10 1.62
C ARG A 66 23.82 5.37 0.39
N LYS A 67 24.40 5.83 -0.72
CA LYS A 67 23.65 6.02 -1.97
C LYS A 67 23.10 4.70 -2.52
N LEU A 68 23.89 3.63 -2.51
CA LEU A 68 23.45 2.30 -2.96
C LEU A 68 22.35 1.73 -2.05
N GLN A 69 22.47 1.89 -0.73
CA GLN A 69 21.42 1.49 0.22
C GLN A 69 20.11 2.25 -0.02
N MET A 70 20.18 3.57 -0.25
CA MET A 70 19.00 4.37 -0.57
C MET A 70 18.39 3.97 -1.92
N TRP A 71 19.22 3.69 -2.92
CA TRP A 71 18.76 3.21 -4.23
C TRP A 71 18.06 1.86 -4.12
N LEU A 72 18.66 0.89 -3.42
CA LEU A 72 18.05 -0.41 -3.16
C LEU A 72 16.73 -0.25 -2.43
N TRP A 73 16.70 0.59 -1.38
CA TRP A 73 15.47 0.85 -0.64
C TRP A 73 14.37 1.42 -1.54
N SER A 74 14.68 2.41 -2.38
CA SER A 74 13.73 2.97 -3.35
C SER A 74 13.24 1.92 -4.36
N GLN A 75 14.15 1.06 -4.84
CA GLN A 75 13.84 0.02 -5.82
C GLN A 75 12.98 -1.12 -5.24
N THR A 76 13.19 -1.48 -3.97
CA THR A 76 12.45 -2.57 -3.31
C THR A 76 11.26 -2.09 -2.48
N PHE A 77 11.11 -0.78 -2.27
CA PHE A 77 9.99 -0.21 -1.52
C PHE A 77 8.68 -0.37 -2.28
N CYS A 78 7.65 -0.86 -1.58
CA CYS A 78 6.32 -1.07 -2.13
C CYS A 78 5.33 -0.15 -1.42
N PRO A 79 5.00 1.03 -1.98
CA PRO A 79 4.00 1.91 -1.39
C PRO A 79 2.60 1.29 -1.49
N VAL A 80 1.72 1.67 -0.55
CA VAL A 80 0.28 1.46 -0.69
C VAL A 80 -0.30 2.63 -1.46
N LEU A 81 -0.91 2.35 -2.61
CA LEU A 81 -1.60 3.35 -3.41
C LEU A 81 -3.07 3.39 -2.99
N TYR A 82 -3.52 4.55 -2.52
CA TYR A 82 -4.89 4.74 -2.05
C TYR A 82 -5.78 5.33 -3.13
N THR A 83 -6.92 4.69 -3.34
CA THR A 83 -7.98 5.18 -4.24
C THR A 83 -9.32 5.15 -3.51
N TRP A 84 -10.24 6.01 -3.92
CA TRP A 84 -11.60 5.98 -3.40
C TRP A 84 -12.43 4.97 -4.19
N ASN A 85 -13.09 4.06 -3.48
CA ASN A 85 -13.95 3.04 -4.05
C ASN A 85 -15.41 3.32 -3.70
N ASP A 86 -16.28 3.24 -4.69
CA ASP A 86 -17.74 3.36 -4.54
C ASP A 86 -18.35 1.99 -4.27
N LEU A 87 -18.87 1.78 -3.05
CA LEU A 87 -19.56 0.54 -2.67
C LEU A 87 -21.03 0.53 -3.08
N GLY A 88 -21.58 1.68 -3.50
CA GLY A 88 -22.97 1.85 -3.89
C GLY A 88 -23.95 2.01 -2.71
N SER A 89 -25.23 2.14 -3.05
CA SER A 89 -26.31 2.51 -2.11
C SER A 89 -26.62 1.48 -1.03
N ARG A 90 -26.10 0.25 -1.14
CA ARG A 90 -26.28 -0.80 -0.11
C ARG A 90 -25.25 -0.71 1.01
N PHE A 91 -24.33 0.25 0.96
CA PHE A 91 -23.31 0.43 1.98
C PHE A 91 -23.35 1.86 2.52
N TRP A 92 -23.03 2.00 3.80
CA TRP A 92 -22.89 3.29 4.44
C TRP A 92 -21.65 3.31 5.34
N PRO A 93 -20.75 4.30 5.19
CA PRO A 93 -20.67 5.29 4.11
C PRO A 93 -20.46 4.63 2.74
N ARG A 94 -20.93 5.30 1.68
CA ARG A 94 -20.90 4.78 0.30
C ARG A 94 -19.48 4.64 -0.23
N TYR A 95 -18.61 5.59 0.09
CA TYR A 95 -17.24 5.63 -0.43
C TYR A 95 -16.24 5.26 0.66
N VAL A 96 -15.30 4.39 0.31
CA VAL A 96 -14.20 3.97 1.18
C VAL A 96 -12.87 4.13 0.46
N LYS A 97 -11.85 4.62 1.17
CA LYS A 97 -10.50 4.71 0.63
C LYS A 97 -9.84 3.35 0.78
N VAL A 98 -9.53 2.71 -0.34
CA VAL A 98 -8.93 1.36 -0.40
C VAL A 98 -7.46 1.46 -0.82
N GLY A 99 -6.62 0.70 -0.13
CA GLY A 99 -5.22 0.53 -0.52
C GLY A 99 -5.07 -0.52 -1.61
N SER A 100 -4.06 -0.35 -2.47
CA SER A 100 -3.66 -1.30 -3.51
C SER A 100 -2.13 -1.32 -3.65
N CYS A 101 -1.58 -2.42 -4.14
CA CYS A 101 -0.15 -2.54 -4.42
C CYS A 101 0.11 -2.42 -5.92
N TYR A 102 1.14 -1.67 -6.30
CA TYR A 102 1.51 -1.50 -7.70
C TYR A 102 2.33 -2.69 -8.22
N SER A 103 1.74 -3.51 -9.09
CA SER A 103 2.33 -4.77 -9.59
C SER A 103 2.80 -4.75 -11.04
N LYS A 104 2.71 -3.60 -11.73
CA LYS A 104 3.09 -3.48 -13.16
C LYS A 104 4.61 -3.36 -13.40
N ARG A 105 5.43 -3.40 -12.35
CA ARG A 105 6.89 -3.33 -12.40
C ARG A 105 7.53 -4.30 -11.41
N SER A 106 8.77 -4.69 -11.69
CA SER A 106 9.58 -5.42 -10.72
C SER A 106 9.95 -4.53 -9.53
N CYS A 107 9.95 -5.12 -8.34
CA CYS A 107 10.50 -4.54 -7.11
C CYS A 107 11.83 -5.19 -6.69
N SER A 108 12.36 -6.14 -7.46
CA SER A 108 13.63 -6.82 -7.14
C SER A 108 14.73 -6.54 -8.16
N VAL A 109 15.96 -6.87 -7.75
CA VAL A 109 17.15 -6.92 -8.59
C VAL A 109 17.83 -8.29 -8.36
N PRO A 110 17.97 -9.16 -9.37
CA PRO A 110 17.42 -9.02 -10.73
C PRO A 110 15.89 -9.02 -10.73
N GLU A 111 15.31 -8.70 -11.89
CA GLU A 111 13.85 -8.67 -12.04
C GLU A 111 13.20 -10.04 -11.80
N GLY A 112 12.03 -10.04 -11.16
CA GLY A 112 11.26 -11.27 -10.93
C GLY A 112 10.20 -11.18 -9.83
N MET A 113 10.39 -10.30 -8.84
CA MET A 113 9.43 -10.09 -7.75
C MET A 113 8.57 -8.85 -8.02
N VAL A 114 7.33 -8.85 -7.51
CA VAL A 114 6.39 -7.73 -7.62
C VAL A 114 5.85 -7.33 -6.25
N CYS A 115 5.34 -6.11 -6.14
CA CYS A 115 4.70 -5.68 -4.90
C CYS A 115 3.36 -6.39 -4.73
N LYS A 116 3.19 -7.09 -3.60
CA LYS A 116 1.95 -7.77 -3.22
C LYS A 116 1.45 -7.29 -1.85
N PRO A 117 0.15 -7.46 -1.56
CA PRO A 117 -0.39 -7.13 -0.24
C PRO A 117 0.28 -7.96 0.85
N ALA A 118 0.72 -7.30 1.92
CA ALA A 118 1.40 -7.93 3.05
C ALA A 118 0.59 -7.87 4.34
N LYS A 119 -0.18 -6.79 4.54
CA LYS A 119 -1.11 -6.66 5.67
C LYS A 119 -2.40 -5.98 5.23
N SER A 120 -3.46 -6.32 5.94
CA SER A 120 -4.77 -5.70 5.81
C SER A 120 -5.28 -5.25 7.18
N VAL A 121 -6.04 -4.16 7.20
CA VAL A 121 -6.83 -3.73 8.35
C VAL A 121 -8.31 -3.74 7.97
N HIS A 122 -9.19 -3.70 8.96
CA HIS A 122 -10.63 -3.73 8.73
C HIS A 122 -11.27 -2.39 9.08
N LEU A 123 -12.11 -1.91 8.16
CA LEU A 123 -13.04 -0.82 8.40
C LEU A 123 -14.37 -1.42 8.84
N THR A 124 -14.97 -0.87 9.89
CA THR A 124 -16.35 -1.23 10.24
C THR A 124 -17.30 -0.35 9.45
N ILE A 125 -18.06 -0.93 8.52
CA ILE A 125 -19.06 -0.21 7.71
C ILE A 125 -20.44 -0.85 7.85
N LEU A 126 -21.49 -0.15 7.40
CA LEU A 126 -22.84 -0.70 7.39
C LEU A 126 -23.18 -1.27 6.03
N ARG A 127 -23.86 -2.41 6.01
CA ARG A 127 -24.46 -3.03 4.82
C ARG A 127 -25.97 -3.12 4.98
N TRP A 128 -26.72 -2.66 3.98
CA TRP A 128 -28.16 -2.80 3.91
C TRP A 128 -28.51 -4.24 3.55
N ARG A 129 -29.09 -4.97 4.50
CA ARG A 129 -29.44 -6.38 4.33
C ARG A 129 -30.94 -6.57 4.50
N CYS A 130 -31.57 -7.19 3.51
CA CYS A 130 -32.96 -7.63 3.59
C CYS A 130 -33.04 -9.13 3.92
N GLN A 131 -33.84 -9.49 4.91
CA GLN A 131 -34.19 -10.87 5.24
C GLN A 131 -35.61 -11.17 4.75
N ARG A 132 -35.85 -12.41 4.30
CA ARG A 132 -37.15 -12.86 3.75
C ARG A 132 -37.96 -13.75 4.71
N ARG A 133 -37.44 -14.09 5.89
CA ARG A 133 -38.16 -14.95 6.84
C ARG A 133 -39.29 -14.17 7.50
N GLY A 134 -40.55 -14.49 7.17
CA GLY A 134 -41.75 -13.89 7.76
C GLY A 134 -42.12 -12.50 7.22
N GLY A 135 -41.63 -12.13 6.02
CA GLY A 135 -41.80 -10.81 5.39
C GLY A 135 -40.48 -10.21 4.91
N GLN A 136 -40.52 -9.15 4.10
CA GLN A 136 -39.32 -8.43 3.65
C GLN A 136 -38.95 -7.34 4.66
N ARG A 137 -38.01 -7.64 5.56
CA ARG A 137 -37.46 -6.66 6.51
C ARG A 137 -36.02 -6.35 6.15
N CYS A 138 -35.70 -5.07 6.01
CA CYS A 138 -34.35 -4.61 5.69
C CYS A 138 -33.79 -3.78 6.84
N THR A 139 -32.51 -3.96 7.13
CA THR A 139 -31.82 -3.23 8.20
C THR A 139 -30.36 -3.03 7.87
N TRP A 140 -29.75 -2.00 8.47
CA TRP A 140 -28.32 -1.78 8.43
C TRP A 140 -27.63 -2.72 9.42
N ILE A 141 -26.68 -3.51 8.93
CA ILE A 141 -25.85 -4.36 9.78
C ILE A 141 -24.38 -3.92 9.70
N PRO A 142 -23.65 -3.88 10.83
CA PRO A 142 -22.21 -3.66 10.79
C PRO A 142 -21.51 -4.86 10.15
N ILE A 143 -20.55 -4.58 9.29
CA ILE A 143 -19.67 -5.56 8.65
C ILE A 143 -18.22 -5.08 8.73
N GLN A 144 -17.29 -6.04 8.68
CA GLN A 144 -15.86 -5.75 8.57
C GLN A 144 -15.47 -5.74 7.09
N TYR A 145 -15.00 -4.60 6.60
CA TYR A 145 -14.54 -4.42 5.23
C TYR A 145 -13.01 -4.33 5.20
N PRO A 146 -12.31 -5.32 4.61
CA PRO A 146 -10.85 -5.34 4.60
C PRO A 146 -10.28 -4.31 3.62
N ILE A 147 -9.24 -3.60 4.03
CA ILE A 147 -8.42 -2.73 3.17
C ILE A 147 -6.94 -3.08 3.34
N ILE A 148 -6.16 -2.94 2.26
CA ILE A 148 -4.71 -3.16 2.31
C ILE A 148 -4.06 -1.99 3.07
N SER A 149 -3.20 -2.33 4.04
CA SER A 149 -2.44 -1.35 4.85
C SER A 149 -0.94 -1.40 4.61
N GLU A 150 -0.41 -2.51 4.10
CA GLU A 150 1.01 -2.67 3.76
C GLU A 150 1.20 -3.50 2.50
N CYS A 151 2.19 -3.13 1.68
CA CYS A 151 2.66 -3.90 0.53
C CYS A 151 4.11 -4.34 0.75
N LYS A 152 4.49 -5.50 0.23
CA LYS A 152 5.88 -6.00 0.26
C LYS A 152 6.30 -6.57 -1.09
N CYS A 153 7.60 -6.52 -1.35
CA CYS A 153 8.19 -7.16 -2.51
C CYS A 153 8.21 -8.69 -2.31
N SER A 154 7.61 -9.45 -3.22
CA SER A 154 7.49 -10.92 -3.11
C SER A 154 7.38 -11.59 -4.49
N CYS A 155 7.78 -12.87 -4.57
CA CYS A 155 7.60 -13.72 -5.75
C CYS A 155 6.13 -14.06 -5.95
#